data_AF-A0A7Y5VW83-F1
#
_entry.id   AF-A0A7Y5VW83-F1
#
_cell.length_a   1.000
_cell.length_b   1.000
_cell.length_c   1.000
_cell.angle_alpha   90.00
_cell.angle_beta   90.00
_cell.angle_gamma   90.00
#
_symmetry.space_group_name_H-M   'P 1'
#
loop_
_entity.id
_entity.type
_entity.pdbx_description
1 polymer ?
#
loop_
_entity_poly.entity_id
_entity_poly.type
_entity_poly.pdbx_seq_one_letter_code
_entity_poly.pdbx_strand_id
1 'polypeptide(L)'
;MTPDDKICYCYDVPLRKLLSFAKRERPRHPSQLSECLGAGTGCGWCIPTLCRIAQWAETGEEFWHALQPEDYAAQRETYRRERRPRHTFDPPPPAPPTEPALSAGAAFAVLEHTAPDGVHWDLLISLPGQERLATWRLRHNPLVEPAPMPAERIADHRRRYLEYEGPLEGGRGMVRRLEDGGATVLEAADERVRVRLAGRALRGVAELTRRGPEWTFRMVCE
;
A
#
# COMPACT_ATOMS: atom_id res chain seq x y z
N MET A 1 11.32 -9.50 0.93
CA MET A 1 12.24 -10.55 1.41
C MET A 1 11.78 -11.92 0.93
N THR A 2 12.70 -12.68 0.36
CA THR A 2 12.61 -14.08 0.03
C THR A 2 12.93 -14.96 1.25
N PRO A 3 12.56 -16.26 1.23
CA PRO A 3 12.87 -17.16 2.35
C PRO A 3 14.38 -17.36 2.59
N ASP A 4 15.24 -17.12 1.61
CA ASP A 4 16.69 -17.31 1.74
C ASP A 4 17.43 -16.09 2.30
N ASP A 5 16.74 -14.96 2.43
CA ASP A 5 17.33 -13.74 2.97
C ASP A 5 17.71 -13.91 4.44
N LYS A 6 18.87 -13.38 4.80
CA LYS A 6 19.38 -13.42 6.17
C LYS A 6 18.58 -12.46 7.04
N ILE A 7 18.10 -12.96 8.18
CA ILE A 7 17.48 -12.13 9.22
C ILE A 7 18.49 -11.93 10.35
N CYS A 8 19.09 -13.00 10.84
CA CYS A 8 20.16 -12.88 11.84
C CYS A 8 21.54 -12.93 11.16
N TYR A 9 22.10 -11.76 10.88
CA TYR A 9 23.45 -11.62 10.30
C TYR A 9 24.59 -11.96 11.27
N CYS A 10 24.32 -12.15 12.57
CA CYS A 10 25.35 -12.57 13.52
C CYS A 10 25.65 -14.08 13.44
N TYR A 11 24.64 -14.88 13.08
CA TYR A 11 24.72 -16.34 13.04
C TYR A 11 24.26 -16.89 11.68
N ASP A 12 24.19 -16.03 10.67
CA ASP A 12 23.76 -16.33 9.29
C ASP A 12 22.45 -17.12 9.21
N VAL A 13 21.45 -16.74 10.01
CA VAL A 13 20.15 -17.43 10.05
C VAL A 13 19.20 -16.81 9.01
N PRO A 14 18.77 -17.58 7.99
CA PRO A 14 17.84 -17.12 6.97
C PRO A 14 16.40 -17.15 7.48
N LEU A 15 15.53 -16.37 6.82
CA LEU A 15 14.12 -16.26 7.13
C LEU A 15 13.41 -17.62 7.14
N ARG A 16 13.68 -18.48 6.15
CA ARG A 16 13.09 -19.82 6.03
C ARG A 16 13.28 -20.64 7.30
N LYS A 17 14.46 -20.61 7.91
CA LYS A 17 14.74 -21.41 9.10
C LYS A 17 13.94 -20.91 10.30
N LEU A 18 13.87 -19.59 10.48
CA LEU A 18 13.09 -18.97 11.56
C LEU A 18 11.60 -19.25 11.42
N LEU A 19 11.02 -19.08 10.22
CA LEU A 19 9.62 -19.39 9.97
C LEU A 19 9.31 -20.88 10.16
N SER A 20 10.18 -21.77 9.64
CA SER A 20 10.00 -23.21 9.80
C SER A 20 10.07 -23.65 11.26
N PHE A 21 11.02 -23.08 12.02
CA PHE A 21 11.16 -23.31 13.45
C PHE A 21 9.92 -22.82 14.20
N ALA A 22 9.52 -21.56 13.99
CA ALA A 22 8.38 -20.96 14.68
C ALA A 22 7.07 -21.72 14.41
N LYS A 23 6.86 -22.17 13.17
CA LYS A 23 5.70 -22.98 12.78
C LYS A 23 5.66 -24.34 13.48
N ARG A 24 6.83 -24.96 13.69
CA ARG A 24 6.94 -26.29 14.30
C ARG A 24 6.87 -26.22 15.83
N GLU A 25 7.65 -25.32 16.43
CA GLU A 25 7.79 -25.25 17.89
C GLU A 25 6.72 -24.36 18.56
N ARG A 26 6.06 -23.48 17.81
CA ARG A 26 5.04 -22.52 18.30
C ARG A 26 5.51 -21.78 19.56
N PRO A 27 6.53 -20.92 19.43
CA PRO A 27 7.11 -20.22 20.58
C PRO A 27 6.03 -19.38 21.29
N ARG A 28 5.90 -19.55 22.60
CA ARG A 28 4.99 -18.78 23.46
C ARG A 28 5.51 -17.37 23.74
N HIS A 29 6.83 -17.19 23.66
CA HIS A 29 7.50 -15.92 23.85
C HIS A 29 8.53 -15.69 22.74
N PRO A 30 8.70 -14.45 22.24
CA PRO A 30 9.67 -14.13 21.19
C PRO A 30 11.11 -14.56 21.49
N SER A 31 11.52 -14.56 22.76
CA SER A 31 12.86 -14.96 23.19
C SER A 31 13.21 -16.41 22.86
N GLN A 32 12.21 -17.29 22.73
CA GLN A 32 12.43 -18.70 22.38
C GLN A 32 12.96 -18.89 20.95
N LEU A 33 12.83 -17.88 20.08
CA LEU A 33 13.46 -17.93 18.76
C LEU A 33 14.99 -17.97 18.81
N SER A 34 15.60 -17.68 19.97
CA SER A 34 17.04 -17.90 20.19
C SER A 34 17.45 -19.38 20.12
N GLU A 35 16.53 -20.31 20.35
CA GLU A 35 16.78 -21.74 20.17
C GLU A 35 16.94 -22.11 18.68
N CYS A 36 16.47 -21.24 17.76
CA CYS A 36 16.76 -21.34 16.33
C CYS A 36 18.16 -20.78 16.03
N LEU A 37 19.19 -21.63 16.17
CA LEU A 37 20.58 -21.32 15.80
C LEU A 37 21.15 -20.07 16.48
N GLY A 38 20.69 -19.74 17.69
CA GLY A 38 21.17 -18.59 18.46
C GLY A 38 20.59 -17.24 18.02
N ALA A 39 19.59 -17.19 17.12
CA ALA A 39 19.06 -15.94 16.59
C ALA A 39 18.66 -14.95 17.70
N GLY A 40 19.10 -13.70 17.58
CA GLY A 40 18.78 -12.65 18.55
C GLY A 40 19.76 -12.52 19.73
N THR A 41 20.62 -13.51 19.99
CA THR A 41 21.57 -13.46 21.11
C THR A 41 22.85 -12.66 20.84
N GLY A 42 23.08 -12.27 19.58
CA GLY A 42 24.25 -11.51 19.14
C GLY A 42 24.11 -10.00 19.35
N CYS A 43 24.16 -9.23 18.26
CA CYS A 43 24.01 -7.77 18.32
C CYS A 43 22.58 -7.30 18.64
N GLY A 44 21.58 -8.19 18.58
CA GLY A 44 20.18 -7.85 18.84
C GLY A 44 19.41 -7.22 17.67
N TRP A 45 20.06 -6.82 16.57
CA TRP A 45 19.40 -6.20 15.40
C TRP A 45 18.15 -6.95 14.91
N CYS A 46 18.18 -8.28 14.92
CA CYS A 46 17.06 -9.08 14.40
C CYS A 46 15.89 -9.24 15.38
N ILE A 47 16.01 -8.84 16.65
CA ILE A 47 15.00 -9.08 17.69
C ILE A 47 13.60 -8.55 17.30
N PRO A 48 13.44 -7.33 16.73
CA PRO A 48 12.12 -6.86 16.28
C PRO A 48 11.48 -7.78 15.23
N THR A 49 12.30 -8.33 14.32
CA THR A 49 11.82 -9.30 13.33
C THR A 49 11.48 -10.64 13.97
N LEU A 50 12.23 -11.08 14.99
CA LEU A 50 11.90 -12.28 15.76
C LEU A 50 10.56 -12.14 16.50
N CYS A 51 10.30 -10.99 17.13
CA CYS A 51 9.00 -10.73 17.77
C CYS A 51 7.83 -10.87 16.79
N ARG A 52 7.97 -10.35 15.56
CA ARG A 52 6.96 -10.51 14.51
C ARG A 52 6.79 -11.96 14.06
N ILE A 53 7.88 -12.72 13.94
CA ILE A 53 7.82 -14.13 13.56
C ILE A 53 7.10 -14.96 14.64
N ALA A 54 7.34 -14.67 15.92
CA ALA A 54 6.63 -15.34 17.01
C ALA A 54 5.12 -15.05 16.96
N GLN A 55 4.74 -13.77 16.78
CA GLN A 55 3.34 -13.37 16.63
C GLN A 55 2.68 -14.02 15.39
N TRP A 56 3.39 -14.06 14.27
CA TRP A 56 2.92 -14.72 13.04
C TRP A 56 2.63 -16.21 13.24
N ALA A 57 3.46 -16.92 14.00
CA ALA A 57 3.28 -18.35 14.25
C ALA A 57 1.99 -18.65 15.04
N GLU A 58 1.45 -17.66 15.75
CA GLU A 58 0.16 -17.75 16.45
C GLU A 58 -1.03 -17.51 15.51
N THR A 59 -0.93 -16.56 14.59
CA THR A 59 -2.06 -16.14 13.73
C THR A 59 -2.19 -16.97 12.45
N GLY A 60 -1.10 -17.52 11.93
CA GLY A 60 -1.10 -18.35 10.72
C GLY A 60 -1.33 -17.60 9.40
N GLU A 61 -1.25 -16.27 9.41
CA GLU A 61 -1.37 -15.40 8.23
C GLU A 61 -0.14 -15.52 7.30
N GLU A 62 -0.07 -14.75 6.21
CA GLU A 62 1.14 -14.68 5.39
C GLU A 62 2.23 -13.84 6.10
N PHE A 63 3.45 -14.35 6.21
CA PHE A 63 4.54 -13.60 6.85
C PHE A 63 5.12 -12.57 5.88
N TRP A 64 5.14 -11.31 6.32
CA TRP A 64 5.66 -10.20 5.52
C TRP A 64 6.66 -9.34 6.31
N HIS A 65 7.60 -8.70 5.61
CA HIS A 65 8.64 -7.86 6.19
C HIS A 65 8.76 -6.49 5.50
N ALA A 66 8.81 -5.42 6.31
CA ALA A 66 8.83 -4.02 5.88
C ALA A 66 10.01 -3.57 5.04
N LEU A 67 11.17 -4.14 5.30
CA LEU A 67 12.39 -3.76 4.61
C LEU A 67 12.71 -4.80 3.54
N GLN A 68 13.16 -4.30 2.39
CA GLN A 68 13.83 -5.14 1.40
C GLN A 68 15.18 -5.64 1.97
N PRO A 69 15.74 -6.73 1.42
CA PRO A 69 16.97 -7.33 1.94
C PRO A 69 18.15 -6.35 2.01
N GLU A 70 18.28 -5.50 0.99
CA GLU A 70 19.34 -4.50 0.87
C GLU A 70 19.20 -3.42 1.97
N ASP A 71 17.99 -2.89 2.15
CA ASP A 71 17.69 -1.90 3.19
C ASP A 71 17.89 -2.46 4.59
N TYR A 72 17.49 -3.71 4.81
CA TYR A 72 17.66 -4.39 6.08
C TYR A 72 19.14 -4.58 6.44
N ALA A 73 19.97 -4.91 5.46
CA ALA A 73 21.42 -4.99 5.62
C ALA A 73 22.03 -3.61 5.93
N ALA A 74 21.67 -2.58 5.15
CA ALA A 74 22.18 -1.22 5.32
C ALA A 74 21.82 -0.62 6.69
N GLN A 75 20.59 -0.82 7.16
CA GLN A 75 20.17 -0.33 8.47
C GLN A 75 20.90 -1.03 9.63
N ARG A 76 21.24 -2.32 9.48
CA ARG A 76 22.06 -3.03 10.46
C ARG A 76 23.45 -2.40 10.61
N GLU A 77 24.06 -2.01 9.50
CA GLU A 77 25.38 -1.35 9.53
C GLU A 77 25.31 -0.05 10.32
N THR A 78 24.26 0.75 10.10
CA THR A 78 23.97 1.95 10.88
C THR A 78 23.78 1.64 12.37
N TYR A 79 22.95 0.64 12.71
CA TYR A 79 22.73 0.19 14.09
C TYR A 79 24.04 -0.19 14.81
N ARG A 80 24.94 -0.91 14.12
CA ARG A 80 26.25 -1.28 14.68
C ARG A 80 27.14 -0.06 14.93
N ARG A 81 27.08 0.96 14.06
CA ARG A 81 27.88 2.19 14.18
C ARG A 81 27.42 3.06 15.36
N GLU A 82 26.11 3.13 15.60
CA GLU A 82 25.52 3.99 16.63
C GLU A 82 25.73 3.48 18.07
N ARG A 83 26.15 2.22 18.25
CA ARG A 83 26.44 1.59 19.57
C ARG A 83 25.34 1.82 20.61
N ARG A 84 24.07 1.84 20.16
CA ARG A 84 22.91 1.99 21.04
C ARG A 84 22.86 0.89 22.10
N PRO A 85 22.22 1.13 23.25
CA PRO A 85 21.96 0.07 24.21
C PRO A 85 21.27 -1.13 23.56
N ARG A 86 21.69 -2.34 23.93
CA ARG A 86 21.07 -3.57 23.42
C ARG A 86 19.58 -3.57 23.75
N HIS A 87 18.78 -4.07 22.81
CA HIS A 87 17.33 -4.19 22.94
C HIS A 87 16.55 -2.86 22.94
N THR A 88 17.22 -1.74 22.64
CA THR A 88 16.55 -0.48 22.33
C THR A 88 16.32 -0.41 20.83
N PHE A 89 15.05 -0.45 20.44
CA PHE A 89 14.63 -0.35 19.05
C PHE A 89 13.70 0.84 18.92
N ASP A 90 13.90 1.63 17.87
CA ASP A 90 12.87 2.56 17.43
C ASP A 90 11.62 1.73 17.02
N PRO A 91 10.40 2.26 17.19
CA PRO A 91 9.23 1.61 16.62
C PRO A 91 9.52 1.33 15.14
N PRO A 92 9.12 0.15 14.62
CA PRO A 92 9.29 -0.08 13.19
C PRO A 92 8.66 1.09 12.44
N PRO A 93 9.23 1.53 11.29
CA PRO A 93 8.48 2.41 10.43
C PRO A 93 7.08 1.78 10.27
N PRO A 94 6.00 2.60 10.28
CA PRO A 94 4.67 2.04 10.03
C PRO A 94 4.80 1.13 8.83
N ALA A 95 4.16 -0.06 8.89
CA ALA A 95 4.15 -0.95 7.75
C ALA A 95 3.96 -0.06 6.51
N PRO A 96 4.83 -0.16 5.48
CA PRO A 96 4.61 0.57 4.26
C PRO A 96 3.16 0.29 3.94
N PRO A 97 2.40 1.34 3.59
CA PRO A 97 0.97 1.23 3.43
C PRO A 97 0.73 -0.11 2.75
N THR A 98 0.08 -1.07 3.46
CA THR A 98 -0.44 -2.29 2.86
C THR A 98 -0.94 -1.82 1.51
N GLU A 99 -0.22 -2.18 0.46
CA GLU A 99 -0.67 -1.96 -0.89
C GLU A 99 -2.07 -2.53 -0.81
N PRO A 100 -3.14 -1.73 -1.00
CA PRO A 100 -4.42 -2.37 -1.13
C PRO A 100 -4.18 -3.27 -2.33
N ALA A 101 -4.17 -4.57 -2.06
CA ALA A 101 -4.07 -5.54 -3.12
C ALA A 101 -5.16 -5.10 -4.09
N LEU A 102 -4.73 -4.59 -5.24
CA LEU A 102 -5.59 -4.47 -6.40
C LEU A 102 -5.88 -5.92 -6.74
N SER A 103 -6.76 -6.55 -5.96
CA SER A 103 -7.32 -7.85 -6.28
C SER A 103 -7.84 -7.70 -7.70
N ALA A 104 -7.77 -8.76 -8.49
CA ALA A 104 -8.18 -8.77 -9.89
C ALA A 104 -9.65 -8.36 -10.15
N GLY A 105 -10.38 -7.86 -9.14
CA GLY A 105 -11.67 -7.18 -9.21
C GLY A 105 -11.60 -5.65 -9.34
N ALA A 106 -12.77 -5.03 -9.20
CA ALA A 106 -12.95 -3.60 -9.38
C ALA A 106 -12.13 -2.77 -8.36
N ALA A 107 -11.49 -1.74 -8.88
CA ALA A 107 -10.48 -0.93 -8.21
C ALA A 107 -10.65 0.54 -8.55
N PHE A 108 -10.08 1.41 -7.73
CA PHE A 108 -9.97 2.83 -8.04
C PHE A 108 -8.58 3.39 -7.68
N ALA A 109 -8.26 4.53 -8.27
CA ALA A 109 -7.13 5.37 -7.86
C ALA A 109 -7.50 6.84 -8.02
N VAL A 110 -6.93 7.69 -7.16
CA VAL A 110 -6.92 9.14 -7.32
C VAL A 110 -5.49 9.56 -7.64
N LEU A 111 -5.31 10.19 -8.78
CA LEU A 111 -4.01 10.62 -9.29
C LEU A 111 -3.93 12.15 -9.25
N GLU A 112 -2.83 12.69 -8.77
CA GLU A 112 -2.44 14.07 -8.97
C GLU A 112 -1.52 14.15 -10.19
N HIS A 113 -1.93 14.90 -11.19
CA HIS A 113 -1.16 15.14 -12.39
C HIS A 113 -0.68 16.59 -12.39
N THR A 114 0.63 16.76 -12.21
CA THR A 114 1.31 18.05 -12.40
C THR A 114 1.69 18.18 -13.86
N ALA A 115 0.94 18.96 -14.64
CA ALA A 115 1.16 19.23 -16.06
C ALA A 115 1.69 20.67 -16.29
N PRO A 116 2.20 21.00 -17.49
CA PRO A 116 2.70 22.35 -17.79
C PRO A 116 1.65 23.45 -17.65
N ASP A 117 0.37 23.13 -17.84
CA ASP A 117 -0.78 24.02 -17.74
C ASP A 117 -1.39 24.08 -16.33
N GLY A 118 -0.87 23.28 -15.39
CA GLY A 118 -1.28 23.31 -13.99
C GLY A 118 -1.39 21.92 -13.36
N VAL A 119 -1.92 21.88 -12.13
CA VAL A 119 -2.17 20.64 -11.40
C VAL A 119 -3.65 20.29 -11.50
N HIS A 120 -3.95 19.03 -11.74
CA HIS A 120 -5.31 18.50 -11.68
C HIS A 120 -5.34 17.11 -11.05
N TRP A 121 -6.54 16.65 -10.70
CA TRP A 121 -6.75 15.36 -10.05
C TRP A 121 -7.66 14.48 -10.89
N ASP A 122 -7.26 13.24 -11.12
CA ASP A 122 -8.05 12.28 -11.89
C ASP A 122 -8.49 11.11 -11.00
N LEU A 123 -9.78 10.82 -10.99
CA LEU A 123 -10.38 9.64 -10.37
C LEU A 123 -10.58 8.56 -11.43
N LEU A 124 -9.88 7.45 -11.27
CA LEU A 124 -9.93 6.30 -12.16
C LEU A 124 -10.70 5.18 -11.48
N ILE A 125 -11.67 4.58 -12.18
CA ILE A 125 -12.50 3.49 -11.64
C ILE A 125 -12.57 2.34 -12.66
N SER A 126 -12.33 1.12 -12.20
CA SER A 126 -12.60 -0.09 -12.97
C SER A 126 -14.10 -0.41 -12.94
N LEU A 127 -14.82 -0.12 -14.02
CA LEU A 127 -16.23 -0.49 -14.17
C LEU A 127 -16.38 -1.92 -14.73
N PRO A 128 -17.44 -2.67 -14.35
CA PRO A 128 -17.73 -3.98 -14.92
C PRO A 128 -17.85 -3.95 -16.44
N GLY A 129 -17.28 -4.95 -17.11
CA GLY A 129 -17.35 -5.07 -18.58
C GLY A 129 -16.46 -4.11 -19.37
N GLN A 130 -15.63 -3.29 -18.70
CA GLN A 130 -14.71 -2.36 -19.35
C GLN A 130 -13.25 -2.81 -19.18
N GLU A 131 -12.51 -2.86 -20.27
CA GLU A 131 -11.06 -3.14 -20.23
C GLU A 131 -10.24 -1.95 -19.73
N ARG A 132 -10.75 -0.73 -19.97
CA ARG A 132 -10.11 0.54 -19.57
C ARG A 132 -10.82 1.13 -18.36
N LEU A 133 -10.14 2.04 -17.68
CA LEU A 133 -10.61 2.69 -16.47
C LEU A 133 -11.45 3.91 -16.85
N ALA A 134 -12.72 3.91 -16.45
CA ALA A 134 -13.54 5.10 -16.54
C ALA A 134 -12.89 6.20 -15.70
N THR A 135 -12.65 7.37 -16.30
CA THR A 135 -11.85 8.42 -15.66
C THR A 135 -12.56 9.75 -15.64
N TRP A 136 -12.57 10.37 -14.47
CA TRP A 136 -13.08 11.73 -14.30
C TRP A 136 -11.99 12.64 -13.74
N ARG A 137 -11.78 13.78 -14.38
CA ARG A 137 -10.98 14.86 -13.83
C ARG A 137 -11.80 15.62 -12.81
N LEU A 138 -11.31 15.72 -11.58
CA LEU A 138 -11.91 16.42 -10.48
C LEU A 138 -11.34 17.84 -10.37
N ARG A 139 -12.21 18.81 -10.04
CA ARG A 139 -11.80 20.21 -9.91
C ARG A 139 -10.88 20.48 -8.72
N HIS A 140 -11.02 19.69 -7.65
CA HIS A 140 -10.27 19.82 -6.41
C HIS A 140 -9.76 18.45 -5.94
N ASN A 141 -8.81 18.45 -4.99
CA ASN A 141 -8.33 17.22 -4.37
C ASN A 141 -9.42 16.63 -3.45
N PRO A 142 -9.99 15.45 -3.75
CA PRO A 142 -11.08 14.87 -2.97
C PRO A 142 -10.66 14.43 -1.55
N LEU A 143 -9.35 14.35 -1.26
CA LEU A 143 -8.83 14.00 0.06
C LEU A 143 -8.72 15.20 1.00
N VAL A 144 -8.74 16.42 0.46
CA VAL A 144 -8.65 17.67 1.22
C VAL A 144 -10.02 18.34 1.30
N GLU A 145 -10.77 18.32 0.20
CA GLU A 145 -12.07 18.97 0.06
C GLU A 145 -13.15 17.92 -0.29
N PRO A 146 -13.73 17.20 0.70
CA PRO A 146 -14.71 16.14 0.44
C PRO A 146 -16.11 16.66 0.04
N ALA A 147 -16.25 17.96 -0.23
CA ALA A 147 -17.49 18.57 -0.68
C ALA A 147 -17.83 18.15 -2.12
N PRO A 148 -19.12 18.20 -2.53
CA PRO A 148 -19.49 18.02 -3.93
C PRO A 148 -18.70 18.98 -4.83
N MET A 149 -18.10 18.44 -5.88
CA MET A 149 -17.23 19.21 -6.77
C MET A 149 -17.52 18.90 -8.25
N PRO A 150 -17.28 19.86 -9.15
CA PRO A 150 -17.32 19.61 -10.57
C PRO A 150 -16.33 18.52 -10.97
N ALA A 151 -16.75 17.68 -11.90
CA ALA A 151 -15.96 16.66 -12.54
C ALA A 151 -16.14 16.73 -14.07
N GLU A 152 -15.15 16.24 -14.81
CA GLU A 152 -15.18 16.13 -16.26
C GLU A 152 -14.89 14.69 -16.66
N ARG A 153 -15.75 14.07 -17.47
CA ARG A 153 -15.46 12.74 -18.03
C ARG A 153 -14.40 12.90 -19.11
N ILE A 154 -13.23 12.31 -18.89
CA ILE A 154 -12.11 12.33 -19.84
C ILE A 154 -11.91 10.95 -20.48
N ALA A 155 -10.95 10.86 -21.41
CA ALA A 155 -10.60 9.61 -22.05
C ALA A 155 -10.26 8.52 -21.03
N ASP A 156 -10.79 7.32 -21.23
CA ASP A 156 -10.54 6.21 -20.31
C ASP A 156 -9.05 5.86 -20.26
N HIS A 157 -8.56 5.55 -19.05
CA HIS A 157 -7.16 5.28 -18.81
C HIS A 157 -6.84 3.79 -18.92
N ARG A 158 -5.58 3.47 -19.26
CA ARG A 158 -5.13 2.07 -19.26
C ARG A 158 -5.02 1.57 -17.82
N ARG A 159 -5.33 0.29 -17.57
CA ARG A 159 -5.26 -0.33 -16.22
C ARG A 159 -3.96 -0.08 -15.47
N ARG A 160 -2.83 -0.03 -16.19
CA ARG A 160 -1.49 0.28 -15.61
C ARG A 160 -1.45 1.58 -14.79
N TYR A 161 -2.34 2.54 -15.06
CA TYR A 161 -2.39 3.81 -14.32
C TYR A 161 -2.92 3.68 -12.88
N LEU A 162 -3.51 2.54 -12.50
CA LEU A 162 -3.80 2.27 -11.09
C LEU A 162 -2.51 2.20 -10.26
N GLU A 163 -1.44 1.65 -10.84
CA GLU A 163 -0.18 1.36 -10.15
C GLU A 163 0.97 2.30 -10.55
N TYR A 164 0.86 2.98 -11.69
CA TYR A 164 1.90 3.85 -12.21
C TYR A 164 2.05 5.17 -11.43
N GLU A 165 3.29 5.52 -11.12
CA GLU A 165 3.71 6.85 -10.67
C GLU A 165 4.96 7.27 -11.44
N GLY A 166 5.11 8.58 -11.68
CA GLY A 166 6.30 9.14 -12.33
C GLY A 166 6.02 10.02 -13.55
N PRO A 167 7.06 10.35 -14.33
CA PRO A 167 6.99 11.30 -15.43
C PRO A 167 6.27 10.74 -16.66
N LEU A 168 5.37 11.52 -17.23
CA LEU A 168 4.71 11.20 -18.49
C LEU A 168 5.59 11.55 -19.69
N GLU A 169 5.61 10.63 -20.67
CA GLU A 169 6.31 10.84 -21.94
C GLU A 169 5.83 12.09 -22.68
N GLY A 170 6.76 12.75 -23.39
CA GLY A 170 6.48 13.91 -24.23
C GLY A 170 6.35 15.23 -23.46
N GLY A 171 6.93 15.34 -22.26
CA GLY A 171 6.90 16.58 -21.46
C GLY A 171 5.52 16.89 -20.89
N ARG A 172 4.64 15.89 -20.81
CA ARG A 172 3.25 16.06 -20.33
C ARG A 172 3.14 16.17 -18.82
N GLY A 173 4.26 16.23 -18.09
CA GLY A 173 4.29 16.39 -16.65
C GLY A 173 4.51 15.10 -15.88
N MET A 174 4.07 15.05 -14.63
CA MET A 174 4.28 13.94 -13.70
C MET A 174 2.97 13.53 -13.04
N VAL A 175 2.80 12.23 -12.82
CA VAL A 175 1.67 11.65 -12.08
C VAL A 175 2.16 11.11 -10.74
N ARG A 176 1.43 11.45 -9.69
CA ARG A 176 1.59 10.91 -8.33
C ARG A 176 0.26 10.32 -7.88
N ARG A 177 0.27 9.15 -7.28
CA ARG A 177 -0.93 8.55 -6.72
C ARG A 177 -1.17 9.12 -5.32
N LEU A 178 -2.40 9.59 -5.09
CA LEU A 178 -2.81 10.15 -3.80
C LEU A 178 -3.53 9.11 -2.94
N GLU A 179 -4.31 8.25 -3.58
CA GLU A 179 -5.16 7.26 -2.94
C GLU A 179 -5.44 6.13 -3.92
N ASP A 180 -5.67 4.95 -3.38
CA ASP A 180 -6.14 3.80 -4.13
C ASP A 180 -6.84 2.79 -3.22
N GLY A 181 -7.56 1.86 -3.84
CA GLY A 181 -8.19 0.78 -3.11
C GLY A 181 -9.19 -0.02 -3.91
N GLY A 182 -9.91 -0.87 -3.20
CA GLY A 182 -11.03 -1.62 -3.75
C GLY A 182 -12.19 -0.70 -4.13
N ALA A 183 -12.86 -1.01 -5.23
CA ALA A 183 -14.06 -0.35 -5.67
C ALA A 183 -15.17 -1.39 -5.87
N THR A 184 -16.33 -1.22 -5.23
CA THR A 184 -17.51 -2.04 -5.50
C THR A 184 -18.53 -1.18 -6.23
N VAL A 185 -18.74 -1.44 -7.52
CA VAL A 185 -19.71 -0.69 -8.33
C VAL A 185 -21.13 -1.08 -7.90
N LEU A 186 -21.89 -0.09 -7.45
CA LEU A 186 -23.28 -0.23 -7.03
C LEU A 186 -24.24 0.10 -8.17
N GLU A 187 -23.84 1.04 -9.03
CA GLU A 187 -24.61 1.49 -10.19
C GLU A 187 -23.62 2.02 -11.24
N ALA A 188 -23.81 1.63 -12.51
CA ALA A 188 -23.05 2.15 -13.63
C ALA A 188 -24.00 2.40 -14.81
N ALA A 189 -24.61 3.59 -14.80
CA ALA A 189 -25.46 4.09 -15.87
C ALA A 189 -24.79 5.31 -16.53
N ASP A 190 -25.29 5.70 -17.71
CA ASP A 190 -24.70 6.80 -18.50
C ASP A 190 -24.72 8.16 -17.79
N GLU A 191 -25.71 8.39 -16.94
CA GLU A 191 -25.89 9.65 -16.22
C GLU A 191 -25.53 9.56 -14.73
N ARG A 192 -25.28 8.34 -14.22
CA ARG A 192 -25.01 8.11 -12.81
C ARG A 192 -24.13 6.90 -12.59
N VAL A 193 -23.04 7.11 -11.87
CA VAL A 193 -22.16 6.04 -11.39
C VAL A 193 -22.10 6.13 -9.87
N ARG A 194 -22.41 5.02 -9.20
CA ARG A 194 -22.25 4.87 -7.75
C ARG A 194 -21.28 3.76 -7.47
N VAL A 195 -20.31 4.05 -6.61
CA VAL A 195 -19.25 3.11 -6.27
C VAL A 195 -18.93 3.22 -4.79
N ARG A 196 -18.86 2.08 -4.11
CA ARG A 196 -18.31 2.03 -2.76
C ARG A 196 -16.80 1.94 -2.85
N LEU A 197 -16.12 2.97 -2.34
CA LEU A 197 -14.67 3.09 -2.29
C LEU A 197 -14.15 2.58 -0.95
N ALA A 198 -13.09 1.78 -1.02
CA ALA A 198 -12.40 1.22 0.13
C ALA A 198 -10.90 1.58 0.10
N GLY A 199 -10.59 2.89 0.02
CA GLY A 199 -9.22 3.40 0.14
C GLY A 199 -8.80 3.66 1.57
N ARG A 200 -7.66 4.32 1.81
CA ARG A 200 -7.16 4.67 3.15
C ARG A 200 -7.92 5.82 3.79
N ALA A 201 -8.04 6.93 3.09
CA ALA A 201 -8.73 8.15 3.47
C ALA A 201 -10.07 8.30 2.72
N LEU A 202 -10.12 7.96 1.42
CA LEU A 202 -11.36 8.01 0.65
C LEU A 202 -12.17 6.71 0.81
N ARG A 203 -13.16 6.73 1.71
CA ARG A 203 -13.99 5.57 2.06
C ARG A 203 -15.48 5.92 2.04
N GLY A 204 -16.31 4.95 1.69
CA GLY A 204 -17.77 5.10 1.63
C GLY A 204 -18.31 5.12 0.21
N VAL A 205 -19.54 5.57 0.01
CA VAL A 205 -20.16 5.60 -1.32
C VAL A 205 -19.83 6.92 -2.01
N ALA A 206 -19.10 6.84 -3.11
CA ALA A 206 -18.94 7.95 -4.05
C ALA A 206 -20.03 7.90 -5.12
N GLU A 207 -20.47 9.08 -5.54
CA GLU A 207 -21.43 9.26 -6.61
C GLU A 207 -20.91 10.28 -7.62
N LEU A 208 -20.97 9.89 -8.89
CA LEU A 208 -20.75 10.73 -10.06
C LEU A 208 -22.10 10.88 -10.78
N THR A 209 -22.65 12.09 -10.82
CA THR A 209 -23.89 12.38 -11.55
C THR A 209 -23.63 13.32 -12.70
N ARG A 210 -24.26 13.08 -13.83
CA ARG A 210 -24.23 13.96 -15.00
C ARG A 210 -25.53 14.75 -15.11
N ARG A 211 -25.42 16.05 -15.40
CA ARG A 211 -26.55 16.91 -15.82
C ARG A 211 -26.15 17.64 -17.10
N GLY A 212 -26.69 17.23 -18.24
CA GLY A 212 -26.25 17.77 -19.53
C GLY A 212 -24.78 17.41 -19.81
N PRO A 213 -23.87 18.38 -20.07
CA PRO A 213 -22.44 18.09 -20.26
C PRO A 213 -21.66 17.98 -18.94
N GLU A 214 -22.21 18.44 -17.82
CA GLU A 214 -21.46 18.60 -16.57
C GLU A 214 -21.58 17.36 -15.69
N TRP A 215 -20.45 16.90 -15.14
CA TRP A 215 -20.43 15.88 -14.10
C TRP A 215 -20.17 16.52 -12.73
N THR A 216 -20.72 15.91 -11.69
CA THR A 216 -20.46 16.27 -10.30
C THR A 216 -20.03 15.02 -9.54
N PHE A 217 -18.92 15.10 -8.83
CA PHE A 217 -18.46 14.09 -7.90
C PHE A 217 -18.86 14.48 -6.47
N ARG A 218 -19.32 13.52 -5.67
CA ARG A 218 -19.51 13.69 -4.23
C ARG A 218 -19.35 12.39 -3.46
N MET A 219 -18.97 12.49 -2.19
CA MET A 219 -19.16 11.42 -1.22
C MET A 219 -20.57 11.49 -0.63
N VAL A 220 -21.22 10.35 -0.49
CA VAL A 220 -22.55 10.21 0.13
C VAL A 220 -22.33 9.80 1.58
N CYS A 221 -22.92 10.57 2.51
CA CYS A 221 -23.00 10.16 3.91
C CYS A 221 -24.02 9.02 4.01
N GLU A 222 -23.56 7.81 4.39
CA GLU A 222 -24.42 6.69 4.79
C GLU A 222 -24.66 6.71 6.30
#